data_AF-A0AAV6CAN3-F1
#
_entry.id   AF-A0AAV6CAN3-F1
#
_cell.length_a   1.000
_cell.length_b   1.000
_cell.length_c   1.000
_cell.angle_alpha   90.00
_cell.angle_beta   90.00
_cell.angle_gamma   90.00
#
_symmetry.space_group_name_H-M   'P 1'
#
loop_
_entity.id
_entity.type
_entity.pdbx_description
1 polymer ?
#
loop_
_entity_poly.entity_id
_entity_poly.type
_entity_poly.pdbx_seq_one_letter_code
_entity_poly.pdbx_strand_id
1 'polypeptide(L)' 'MPLPLRLRYRLNRWRDSIKNFFRSKRAEKPVGRPRICPNCGTLVGSTARTCYSCGANVSFSMAAASRSIT' A
#
# COMPACT_ATOMS: atom_id res chain seq x y z
N MET A 1 -38.12 -18.98 -8.67
CA MET A 1 -38.19 -19.99 -7.59
C MET A 1 -37.09 -19.73 -6.57
N PRO A 2 -37.41 -19.55 -5.27
CA PRO A 2 -36.39 -19.37 -4.23
C PRO A 2 -35.59 -20.66 -4.05
N LEU A 3 -34.27 -20.57 -4.18
CA LEU A 3 -33.37 -21.71 -3.97
C LEU A 3 -33.49 -22.23 -2.53
N PRO A 4 -33.40 -23.57 -2.30
CA PRO A 4 -33.43 -24.14 -0.97
C PRO A 4 -32.28 -23.60 -0.10
N LEU A 5 -32.59 -23.26 1.16
CA LEU A 5 -31.72 -22.55 2.11
C LEU A 5 -30.30 -23.14 2.22
N ARG A 6 -30.15 -24.47 2.17
CA ARG A 6 -28.85 -25.15 2.26
C ARG A 6 -27.93 -24.89 1.06
N LEU A 7 -28.48 -24.78 -0.15
CA LEU A 7 -27.72 -24.47 -1.36
C LEU A 7 -27.17 -23.04 -1.31
N ARG A 8 -27.98 -22.12 -0.79
CA ARG A 8 -27.58 -20.71 -0.62
C ARG A 8 -26.42 -20.55 0.35
N TYR A 9 -26.39 -21.31 1.44
CA TYR A 9 -25.27 -21.32 2.37
C TYR A 9 -23.97 -21.85 1.72
N ARG A 10 -24.06 -22.96 0.97
CA ARG A 10 -22.90 -23.55 0.29
C ARG A 10 -22.31 -22.63 -0.78
N LEU A 11 -23.16 -21.95 -1.54
CA LEU A 11 -22.75 -20.98 -2.57
C LEU A 11 -22.07 -19.75 -1.97
N ASN A 12 -22.63 -19.19 -0.89
CA ASN A 12 -22.01 -18.05 -0.19
C ASN A 12 -20.62 -18.41 0.35
N ARG A 13 -20.49 -19.60 0.97
CA ARG A 13 -19.20 -20.10 1.49
C ARG A 13 -18.15 -20.28 0.40
N TRP A 14 -18.55 -20.80 -0.76
CA TRP A 14 -17.66 -20.96 -1.91
C TRP A 14 -17.21 -19.62 -2.50
N ARG A 15 -18.13 -18.66 -2.60
CA ARG A 15 -17.86 -17.30 -3.09
C ARG A 15 -16.80 -16.58 -2.24
N ASP A 16 -16.86 -16.71 -0.92
CA ASP A 16 -15.91 -16.07 -0.01
C ASP A 16 -14.51 -16.69 -0.09
N SER A 17 -14.40 -18.01 -0.27
CA SER A 17 -13.12 -18.69 -0.52
C SER A 17 -12.44 -18.19 -1.81
N ILE A 18 -13.21 -18.01 -2.89
CA ILE A 18 -12.69 -17.47 -4.15
C ILE A 18 -12.28 -16.00 -3.98
N LYS A 19 -13.08 -15.20 -3.26
CA LYS A 19 -12.77 -13.79 -3.01
C LYS A 19 -11.45 -13.60 -2.26
N ASN A 20 -11.12 -14.50 -1.33
CA ASN A 20 -9.85 -14.44 -0.60
C ASN A 20 -8.66 -14.84 -1.48
N PHE A 21 -8.84 -15.84 -2.34
CA PHE A 21 -7.83 -16.25 -3.33
C PHE A 21 -7.53 -15.12 -4.32
N PHE A 22 -8.55 -14.42 -4.82
CA PHE A 22 -8.39 -13.27 -5.72
C PHE A 22 -8.01 -11.96 -5.00
N ARG A 23 -8.18 -11.85 -3.68
CA ARG A 23 -7.73 -10.69 -2.87
C ARG A 23 -6.21 -10.60 -2.74
N SER A 24 -5.50 -11.71 -2.98
CA SER A 24 -4.04 -11.78 -2.98
C SER A 24 -3.34 -10.80 -3.94
N LYS A 25 -4.06 -10.26 -4.94
CA LYS A 25 -3.49 -9.30 -5.91
C LYS A 25 -3.74 -7.81 -5.60
N ARG A 26 -4.58 -7.41 -4.64
CA ARG A 26 -5.03 -5.99 -4.52
C ARG A 26 -5.34 -5.44 -3.12
N ALA A 27 -4.89 -6.06 -2.04
CA ALA A 27 -5.00 -5.46 -0.71
C ALA A 27 -3.63 -5.62 -0.05
N GLU A 28 -2.76 -4.62 -0.12
CA GLU A 28 -2.85 -3.45 0.76
C GLU A 28 -2.03 -2.30 0.13
N LYS A 29 -2.65 -1.13 -0.07
CA LYS A 29 -1.91 0.10 -0.37
C LYS A 29 -1.27 0.49 0.97
N PRO A 30 0.04 0.31 1.20
CA PRO A 30 0.63 0.67 2.47
C PRO A 30 0.36 2.15 2.68
N VAL A 31 -0.35 2.49 3.75
CA VAL A 31 -0.53 3.88 4.19
C VAL A 31 0.88 4.42 4.35
N GLY A 32 1.28 5.26 3.39
CA GLY A 32 2.68 5.56 3.18
C GLY A 32 3.24 6.20 4.44
N ARG A 33 4.13 5.46 5.11
CA ARG A 33 4.93 5.96 6.22
C ARG A 33 5.51 7.33 5.85
N PRO A 34 5.29 8.38 6.66
CA PRO A 34 5.85 9.69 6.39
C PRO A 34 7.37 9.56 6.29
N ARG A 35 7.96 10.22 5.29
CA ARG A 35 9.40 10.17 5.06
C ARG A 35 10.04 11.40 5.68
N ILE A 36 11.24 11.24 6.21
CA ILE A 36 12.04 12.36 6.70
C ILE A 36 12.88 12.87 5.53
N CYS A 37 12.95 14.18 5.35
CA CYS A 37 13.83 14.79 4.35
C CYS A 37 15.29 14.55 4.75
N PRO A 38 16.13 13.96 3.89
CA PRO A 38 17.53 13.69 4.20
C PRO A 38 18.40 14.95 4.26
N ASN A 39 17.93 16.08 3.74
CA ASN A 39 18.68 17.34 3.72
C ASN A 39 18.44 18.20 4.98
N CYS A 40 17.20 18.26 5.47
CA CYS A 40 16.84 19.15 6.59
C CYS A 40 16.14 18.44 7.77
N GLY A 41 15.88 17.14 7.68
CA GLY A 41 15.24 16.37 8.76
C GLY A 41 13.72 16.61 8.92
N THR A 42 13.08 17.42 8.08
CA THR A 42 11.64 17.68 8.19
C THR A 42 10.80 16.47 7.75
N LEU A 43 9.67 16.25 8.42
CA LEU A 43 8.67 15.26 8.01
C LEU A 43 7.95 15.71 6.74
N VAL A 44 7.99 14.86 5.71
CA VAL A 44 7.36 15.09 4.41
C VAL A 44 6.38 13.97 4.12
N GLY A 45 5.26 14.32 3.48
CA GLY A 45 4.23 13.37 3.07
C GLY A 45 4.82 12.24 2.22
N SER A 46 4.24 11.04 2.32
CA SER A 46 4.78 9.83 1.70
C SER A 46 4.82 9.85 0.17
N THR A 47 4.10 10.77 -0.46
CA THR A 47 4.04 10.99 -1.91
C THR A 47 4.74 12.27 -2.36
N ALA A 48 5.24 13.10 -1.44
CA ALA A 48 5.92 14.33 -1.80
C ALA A 48 7.26 14.03 -2.48
N ARG A 49 7.55 14.71 -3.58
CA ARG A 49 8.84 14.61 -4.30
C ARG A 49 9.81 15.70 -3.89
N THR A 50 9.31 16.80 -3.36
CA THR A 50 10.08 17.95 -2.91
C THR A 50 9.74 18.29 -1.45
N CYS A 51 10.74 18.70 -0.68
CA CYS A 51 10.53 19.20 0.66
C CYS A 51 9.97 20.62 0.62
N TYR A 52 8.86 20.87 1.34
CA TYR A 52 8.27 22.21 1.45
C TYR A 52 9.12 23.19 2.28
N SER A 53 10.02 22.68 3.12
CA SER A 53 10.85 23.50 4.01
C SER A 53 12.19 23.88 3.39
N CYS A 54 12.89 22.95 2.72
CA CYS A 54 14.22 23.20 2.16
C CYS A 54 14.30 23.15 0.63
N GLY A 55 13.21 22.81 -0.07
CA GLY A 55 13.18 22.69 -1.53
C GLY A 55 13.90 21.47 -2.11
N ALA A 56 14.57 20.65 -1.29
CA ALA A 56 15.31 19.49 -1.76
C ALA A 56 14.38 18.39 -2.33
N ASN A 57 14.86 17.67 -3.34
CA ASN A 57 14.16 16.53 -3.90
C ASN A 57 14.28 15.32 -2.95
N VAL A 58 13.19 14.95 -2.28
CA VAL A 58 13.13 13.83 -1.32
C VAL A 58 13.05 12.46 -1.98
N SER A 59 12.85 12.39 -3.29
CA SER A 59 12.89 11.14 -4.06
C SER A 59 14.29 10.72 -4.47
N PHE A 60 15.24 11.66 -4.52
CA PHE A 60 16.61 11.41 -4.94
C PHE A 60 17.57 11.86 -3.84
N SER A 61 17.98 10.92 -2.99
CA SER A 61 19.09 11.14 -2.07
C SER A 61 20.05 9.97 -2.20
N MET A 62 21.36 10.24 -2.17
CA MET A 62 22.38 9.19 -2.17
C MET A 62 22.17 8.21 -0.99
N ALA A 63 21.59 8.70 0.12
CA ALA A 63 21.16 7.89 1.26
C ALA A 63 20.00 6.92 0.97
N ALA A 64 19.20 7.16 -0.07
CA ALA A 64 18.14 6.24 -0.52
C ALA A 64 18.62 5.25 -1.58
N ALA A 65 19.65 5.60 -2.38
CA ALA A 65 20.23 4.70 -3.38
C ALA A 65 21.02 3.53 -2.76
N SER A 66 21.55 3.69 -1.55
CA SER A 66 22.21 2.59 -0.82
C SER A 66 21.24 1.50 -0.37
N ARG A 67 19.95 1.81 -0.17
CA ARG A 67 18.91 0.83 0.21
C ARG A 67 18.43 -0.06 -0.93
N SER A 68 18.75 0.27 -2.18
CA SER A 68 18.38 -0.55 -3.36
C SER A 68 19.50 -1.48 -3.84
N ILE A 69 20.68 -1.45 -3.20
CA ILE A 69 21.86 -2.26 -3.59
C ILE A 69 22.10 -3.42 -2.60
N THR A 70 21.20 -3.65 -1.63
CA THR A 70 21.27 -4.82 -0.72
C THR A 70 20.29 -5.90 -1.13
#